data_AF-A0A350QXV6-F1
#
_entry.id   AF-A0A350QXV6-F1
#
_cell.length_a   1.000
_cell.length_b   1.000
_cell.length_c   1.000
_cell.angle_alpha   90.00
_cell.angle_beta   90.00
_cell.angle_gamma   90.00
#
_symmetry.space_group_name_H-M   'P 1'
#
loop_
_entity.id
_entity.type
_entity.pdbx_description
1 polymer ?
#
loop_
_entity_poly.entity_id
_entity_poly.type
_entity_poly.pdbx_seq_one_letter_code
_entity_poly.pdbx_strand_id
1 'polypeptide(L)'
;MSLVTLPLLQKGLPKPVVVAADSSLRALQNYEIEPDFVVSIDPEKIHTDCSREDYCPGIAILSSQSHGSWLAKWGEKSRFLSGRVLTEDWLAEKGIGKTRLQAVNNAGLTALLFADFLEPAAILMAGMDLSGGGDGRERYAESTGRSHMQIHASHFHKVPGNFAPTVPTPFLSDWQETSDLTGEVSRRRMVMNLNYRGAKLEGATVIHPEDIDGLKEAVSENLSPFASNDEEIMHKRKSLQGNGLNQLLTLLASRCDLAWKNFPCNTKDYNAVLNYLRELFTDQDMARLLGDFAFSILPKIGPGGTIGEDDLNKAVRQLENLIWKLEDAILECGGSEEFLLRFLTETFD
;
A
#
# COMPACT_ATOMS: atom_id res chain seq x y z
N MET A 1 4.99 -14.02 11.78
CA MET A 1 6.38 -13.74 12.20
C MET A 1 6.77 -14.65 13.35
N SER A 2 7.41 -15.77 13.02
CA SER A 2 7.80 -16.76 14.01
C SER A 2 8.84 -16.19 14.99
N LEU A 3 8.64 -16.46 16.29
CA LEU A 3 9.51 -16.05 17.41
C LEU A 3 10.96 -16.57 17.30
N VAL A 4 11.23 -17.49 16.36
CA VAL A 4 12.50 -18.20 16.27
C VAL A 4 13.53 -17.44 15.42
N THR A 5 13.10 -16.74 14.37
CA THR A 5 14.04 -16.24 13.35
C THR A 5 14.61 -14.85 13.65
N LEU A 6 13.80 -13.94 14.20
CA LEU A 6 14.21 -12.54 14.45
C LEU A 6 15.41 -12.39 15.40
N PRO A 7 15.47 -13.08 16.55
CA PRO A 7 16.65 -13.02 17.43
C PRO A 7 17.95 -13.44 16.73
N LEU A 8 17.85 -14.35 15.76
CA LEU A 8 19.01 -14.89 15.06
C LEU A 8 19.63 -13.87 14.10
N LEU A 9 18.90 -12.82 13.74
CA LEU A 9 19.35 -11.74 12.85
C LEU A 9 20.10 -10.60 13.58
N GLN A 10 20.09 -10.57 14.91
CA GLN A 10 20.68 -9.47 15.69
C GLN A 10 22.21 -9.46 15.73
N LYS A 11 22.88 -10.61 15.52
CA LYS A 11 24.34 -10.74 15.69
C LYS A 11 24.97 -11.55 14.57
N GLY A 12 26.05 -11.02 13.99
CA GLY A 12 26.92 -11.73 13.04
C GLY A 12 26.58 -11.53 11.56
N LEU A 13 25.58 -10.72 11.22
CA LEU A 13 25.37 -10.25 9.85
C LEU A 13 26.00 -8.86 9.68
N PRO A 14 26.63 -8.56 8.52
CA PRO A 14 26.89 -7.19 8.08
C PRO A 14 25.60 -6.39 8.18
N LYS A 15 25.65 -5.13 8.64
CA LYS A 15 24.46 -4.30 8.86
C LYS A 15 23.55 -4.32 7.61
N PRO A 16 22.38 -5.00 7.67
CA PRO A 16 21.46 -5.05 6.55
C PRO A 16 20.62 -3.78 6.49
N VAL A 17 20.02 -3.53 5.32
CA VAL A 17 18.85 -2.64 5.23
C VAL A 17 17.62 -3.43 5.65
N VAL A 18 16.87 -2.90 6.62
CA VAL A 18 15.68 -3.54 7.14
C VAL A 18 14.44 -2.85 6.58
N VAL A 19 13.68 -3.60 5.77
CA VAL A 19 12.36 -3.18 5.24
C VAL A 19 11.27 -3.88 6.04
N ALA A 20 10.55 -3.12 6.87
CA ALA A 20 9.41 -3.59 7.62
C ALA A 20 8.13 -3.49 6.78
N ALA A 21 7.24 -4.47 6.87
CA ALA A 21 5.91 -4.43 6.28
C ALA A 21 4.84 -4.41 7.38
N ASP A 22 4.05 -3.34 7.43
CA ASP A 22 2.86 -3.22 8.28
C ASP A 22 3.12 -3.68 9.74
N SER A 23 2.49 -4.78 10.14
CA SER A 23 2.50 -5.34 11.48
C SER A 23 3.84 -5.95 11.90
N SER A 24 4.79 -6.13 10.96
CA SER A 24 6.14 -6.53 11.34
C SER A 24 6.83 -5.49 12.21
N LEU A 25 6.40 -4.23 12.12
CA LEU A 25 6.95 -3.11 12.89
C LEU A 25 6.90 -3.37 14.40
N ARG A 26 5.79 -3.92 14.91
CA ARG A 26 5.65 -4.30 16.33
C ARG A 26 6.66 -5.36 16.75
N ALA A 27 6.84 -6.37 15.90
CA ALA A 27 7.75 -7.45 16.20
C ALA A 27 9.20 -6.94 16.21
N LEU A 28 9.61 -6.16 15.21
CA LEU A 28 10.93 -5.53 15.17
C LEU A 28 11.19 -4.64 16.39
N GLN A 29 10.19 -3.83 16.78
CA GLN A 29 10.25 -3.01 17.99
C GLN A 29 10.50 -3.84 19.25
N ASN A 30 9.83 -4.99 19.39
CA ASN A 30 10.01 -5.87 20.55
C ASN A 30 11.41 -6.50 20.64
N TYR A 31 12.15 -6.52 19.52
CA TYR A 31 13.53 -6.99 19.44
C TYR A 31 14.54 -5.85 19.25
N GLU A 32 14.14 -4.60 19.47
CA GLU A 32 15.03 -3.43 19.34
C GLU A 32 15.73 -3.36 17.97
N ILE A 33 15.09 -3.87 16.91
CA ILE A 33 15.57 -3.76 15.54
C ILE A 33 14.89 -2.54 14.92
N GLU A 34 15.67 -1.53 14.57
CA GLU A 34 15.16 -0.34 13.89
C GLU A 34 15.12 -0.56 12.38
N PRO A 35 13.95 -0.50 11.73
CA PRO A 35 13.87 -0.57 10.28
C PRO A 35 14.30 0.73 9.62
N ASP A 36 15.02 0.61 8.49
CA ASP A 36 15.35 1.75 7.64
C ASP A 36 14.14 2.18 6.80
N PHE A 37 13.25 1.23 6.48
CA PHE A 37 12.03 1.45 5.70
C PHE A 37 10.82 0.78 6.31
N VAL A 38 9.67 1.43 6.22
CA VAL A 38 8.38 0.89 6.66
C VAL A 38 7.39 0.97 5.52
N VAL A 39 6.90 -0.17 5.04
CA VAL A 39 5.94 -0.26 3.95
C VAL A 39 4.54 -0.47 4.53
N SER A 40 3.59 0.37 4.10
CA SER A 40 2.17 0.20 4.38
C SER A 40 1.36 0.57 3.16
N ILE A 41 0.41 -0.28 2.77
CA ILE A 41 -0.45 -0.08 1.58
C ILE A 41 -1.95 -0.26 1.88
N ASP A 42 -2.28 -0.60 3.11
CA ASP A 42 -3.61 -1.06 3.52
C ASP A 42 -4.44 0.13 4.05
N PRO A 43 -5.59 0.46 3.44
CA PRO A 43 -6.45 1.56 3.87
C PRO A 43 -7.05 1.34 5.25
N GLU A 44 -7.21 0.11 5.70
CA GLU A 44 -7.90 -0.22 6.96
C GLU A 44 -6.93 -0.41 8.12
N LYS A 45 -5.63 -0.43 7.85
CA LYS A 45 -4.61 -0.71 8.87
C LYS A 45 -4.04 0.57 9.44
N ILE A 46 -4.46 0.89 10.66
CA ILE A 46 -3.99 2.06 11.39
C ILE A 46 -2.56 1.82 11.93
N HIS A 47 -1.75 2.87 11.98
CA HIS A 47 -0.37 2.80 12.50
C HIS A 47 -0.30 2.22 13.93
N THR A 48 -1.20 2.65 14.81
CA THR A 48 -1.23 2.22 16.22
C THR A 48 -1.59 0.74 16.40
N ASP A 49 -2.21 0.11 15.39
CA ASP A 49 -2.42 -1.34 15.37
C ASP A 49 -1.12 -2.11 15.08
N CYS A 50 -0.12 -1.43 14.53
CA CYS A 50 1.13 -2.01 14.05
C CYS A 50 2.35 -1.61 14.89
N SER A 51 2.25 -0.58 15.75
CA SER A 51 3.33 -0.20 16.68
C SER A 51 2.81 0.71 17.78
N ARG A 52 3.69 1.10 18.71
CA ARG A 52 3.41 2.18 19.68
C ARG A 52 3.26 3.52 18.95
N GLU A 53 2.48 4.42 19.54
CA GLU A 53 2.15 5.73 18.95
C GLU A 53 3.38 6.55 18.58
N ASP A 54 4.44 6.54 19.39
CA ASP A 54 5.67 7.32 19.15
C ASP A 54 6.74 6.63 18.31
N TYR A 55 6.46 5.43 17.82
CA TYR A 55 7.44 4.67 17.05
C TYR A 55 7.34 4.97 15.56
N CYS A 56 8.27 5.79 15.06
CA CYS A 56 8.38 6.17 13.65
C CYS A 56 9.82 6.05 13.07
N PRO A 57 10.36 4.82 13.00
CA PRO A 57 11.69 4.58 12.45
C PRO A 57 11.77 4.81 10.94
N GLY A 58 12.96 5.16 10.44
CA GLY A 58 13.25 5.18 9.01
C GLY A 58 12.32 6.03 8.16
N ILE A 59 12.10 5.60 6.91
CA ILE A 59 11.23 6.25 5.92
C ILE A 59 10.00 5.36 5.68
N ALA A 60 8.82 5.97 5.67
CA ALA A 60 7.59 5.28 5.31
C ALA A 60 7.43 5.25 3.78
N ILE A 61 7.17 4.07 3.23
CA ILE A 61 6.83 3.83 1.83
C ILE A 61 5.35 3.47 1.79
N LEU A 62 4.54 4.43 1.36
CA LEU A 62 3.09 4.40 1.39
C LEU A 62 2.52 4.21 -0.02
N SER A 63 1.30 3.74 -0.12
CA SER A 63 0.48 3.89 -1.33
C SER A 63 -0.49 5.06 -1.17
N SER A 64 -1.12 5.49 -2.25
CA SER A 64 -2.25 6.44 -2.18
C SER A 64 -3.45 5.90 -1.38
N GLN A 65 -3.54 4.58 -1.21
CA GLN A 65 -4.60 3.91 -0.46
C GLN A 65 -4.22 3.68 1.00
N SER A 66 -3.00 3.96 1.44
CA SER A 66 -2.60 3.69 2.82
C SER A 66 -3.43 4.51 3.81
N HIS A 67 -3.76 3.93 4.96
CA HIS A 67 -4.49 4.67 6.00
C HIS A 67 -3.77 5.98 6.37
N GLY A 68 -4.51 7.09 6.46
CA GLY A 68 -3.96 8.43 6.64
C GLY A 68 -3.10 8.61 7.90
N SER A 69 -3.29 7.75 8.92
CA SER A 69 -2.46 7.76 10.14
C SER A 69 -0.96 7.56 9.86
N TRP A 70 -0.61 6.81 8.82
CA TRP A 70 0.79 6.56 8.47
C TRP A 70 1.46 7.83 7.95
N LEU A 71 0.78 8.54 7.05
CA LEU A 71 1.25 9.82 6.53
C LEU A 71 1.34 10.86 7.65
N ALA A 72 0.31 10.96 8.49
CA ALA A 72 0.30 11.88 9.62
C ALA A 72 1.48 11.64 10.58
N LYS A 73 1.88 10.37 10.78
CA LYS A 73 2.97 10.01 11.68
C LYS A 73 4.38 10.25 11.10
N TRP A 74 4.60 9.94 9.82
CA TRP A 74 5.92 10.13 9.19
C TRP A 74 6.14 11.51 8.57
N GLY A 75 5.07 12.22 8.19
CA GLY A 75 5.14 13.54 7.56
C GLY A 75 6.08 13.54 6.35
N GLU A 76 7.09 14.40 6.38
CA GLU A 76 8.10 14.53 5.32
C GLU A 76 8.98 13.29 5.12
N LYS A 77 9.02 12.38 6.11
CA LYS A 77 9.70 11.08 6.00
C LYS A 77 8.84 10.01 5.30
N SER A 78 7.81 10.40 4.56
CA SER A 78 6.99 9.50 3.75
C SER A 78 7.30 9.61 2.24
N ARG A 79 7.23 8.50 1.52
CA ARG A 79 7.33 8.41 0.07
C ARG A 79 6.15 7.58 -0.44
N PHE A 80 5.70 7.89 -1.65
CA PHE A 80 4.54 7.23 -2.24
C PHE A 80 4.95 6.27 -3.35
N LEU A 81 4.28 5.12 -3.39
CA LEU A 81 4.20 4.19 -4.51
C LEU A 81 2.81 4.32 -5.11
N SER A 82 2.76 4.33 -6.44
CA SER A 82 1.53 4.20 -7.19
C SER A 82 0.86 2.85 -6.91
N GLY A 83 -0.46 2.87 -6.79
CA GLY A 83 -1.29 1.68 -6.69
C GLY A 83 -1.96 1.31 -8.01
N ARG A 84 -2.74 0.23 -7.96
CA ARG A 84 -3.69 -0.15 -9.03
C ARG A 84 -5.02 0.56 -8.83
N VAL A 85 -4.98 1.89 -8.82
CA VAL A 85 -6.14 2.76 -8.56
C VAL A 85 -6.48 3.56 -9.80
N LEU A 86 -7.78 3.63 -10.14
CA LEU A 86 -8.29 4.30 -11.33
C LEU A 86 -7.96 5.79 -11.37
N THR A 87 -8.02 6.47 -10.21
CA THR A 87 -7.64 7.88 -10.11
C THR A 87 -6.17 8.10 -10.50
N GLU A 88 -5.28 7.16 -10.14
CA GLU A 88 -3.89 7.26 -10.56
C GLU A 88 -3.67 6.95 -12.04
N ASP A 89 -4.43 6.01 -12.61
CA ASP A 89 -4.42 5.76 -14.05
C ASP A 89 -4.88 7.00 -14.83
N TRP A 90 -5.93 7.65 -14.33
CA TRP A 90 -6.40 8.92 -14.88
C TRP A 90 -5.33 10.01 -14.80
N LEU A 91 -4.68 10.19 -13.65
CA LEU A 91 -3.57 11.15 -13.49
C LEU A 91 -2.42 10.84 -14.47
N ALA A 92 -2.12 9.57 -14.70
CA ALA A 92 -1.11 9.15 -15.67
C ALA A 92 -1.48 9.52 -17.12
N GLU A 93 -2.75 9.37 -17.51
CA GLU A 93 -3.27 9.84 -18.80
C GLU A 93 -3.18 11.37 -18.94
N LYS A 94 -3.24 12.12 -17.83
CA LYS A 94 -3.03 13.58 -17.79
C LYS A 94 -1.54 13.98 -17.68
N GLY A 95 -0.61 13.04 -17.85
CA GLY A 95 0.83 13.29 -17.89
C GLY A 95 1.56 13.10 -16.56
N ILE A 96 0.88 12.65 -15.51
CA ILE A 96 1.46 12.40 -14.18
C ILE A 96 1.79 10.92 -14.05
N GLY A 97 2.88 10.52 -14.71
CA GLY A 97 3.25 9.11 -14.77
C GLY A 97 3.44 8.48 -13.40
N LYS A 98 2.90 7.26 -13.26
CA LYS A 98 3.04 6.38 -12.09
C LYS A 98 4.50 6.17 -11.69
N THR A 99 4.71 5.81 -10.43
CA THR A 99 6.03 5.44 -9.93
C THR A 99 6.53 4.17 -10.64
N ARG A 100 7.86 4.04 -10.77
CA ARG A 100 8.51 2.89 -11.40
C ARG A 100 8.18 1.57 -10.68
N LEU A 101 8.00 1.66 -9.36
CA LEU A 101 7.53 0.56 -8.52
C LEU A 101 6.10 0.82 -8.09
N GLN A 102 5.23 -0.18 -8.17
CA GLN A 102 3.84 -0.07 -7.73
C GLN A 102 3.58 -0.92 -6.49
N ALA A 103 2.66 -0.47 -5.64
CA ALA A 103 2.10 -1.27 -4.57
C ALA A 103 1.31 -2.45 -5.17
N VAL A 104 1.53 -3.64 -4.62
CA VAL A 104 0.91 -4.89 -5.09
C VAL A 104 0.34 -5.67 -3.91
N ASN A 105 -0.82 -6.29 -4.14
CA ASN A 105 -1.55 -7.24 -3.30
C ASN A 105 -1.47 -7.04 -1.77
N ASN A 106 -0.31 -7.31 -1.16
CA ASN A 106 -0.08 -7.13 0.26
C ASN A 106 1.24 -6.38 0.57
N ALA A 107 1.32 -5.80 1.77
CA ALA A 107 2.49 -5.03 2.18
C ALA A 107 3.80 -5.84 2.22
N GLY A 108 3.74 -7.14 2.51
CA GLY A 108 4.93 -8.01 2.49
C GLY A 108 5.49 -8.18 1.08
N LEU A 109 4.62 -8.40 0.10
CA LEU A 109 5.00 -8.48 -1.31
C LEU A 109 5.52 -7.14 -1.85
N THR A 110 4.86 -6.04 -1.48
CA THR A 110 5.33 -4.69 -1.81
C THR A 110 6.69 -4.39 -1.18
N ALA A 111 6.93 -4.86 0.05
CA ALA A 111 8.24 -4.75 0.70
C ALA A 111 9.33 -5.55 0.00
N LEU A 112 9.03 -6.76 -0.49
CA LEU A 112 9.97 -7.54 -1.31
C LEU A 112 10.33 -6.80 -2.61
N LEU A 113 9.33 -6.26 -3.31
CA LEU A 113 9.55 -5.45 -4.51
C LEU A 113 10.38 -4.20 -4.23
N PHE A 114 10.10 -3.52 -3.12
CA PHE A 114 10.88 -2.36 -2.71
C PHE A 114 12.32 -2.74 -2.37
N ALA A 115 12.52 -3.84 -1.65
CA ALA A 115 13.85 -4.36 -1.38
C ALA A 115 14.61 -4.72 -2.67
N ASP A 116 13.93 -5.34 -3.65
CA ASP A 116 14.50 -5.62 -4.97
C ASP A 116 14.88 -4.32 -5.71
N PHE A 117 14.07 -3.28 -5.59
CA PHE A 117 14.34 -1.97 -6.19
C PHE A 117 15.57 -1.27 -5.63
N LEU A 118 15.96 -1.53 -4.38
CA LEU A 118 17.20 -1.01 -3.78
C LEU A 118 18.47 -1.70 -4.30
N GLU A 119 18.29 -2.70 -5.15
CA GLU A 119 19.34 -3.44 -5.81
C GLU A 119 20.39 -4.14 -4.93
N PRO A 120 20.01 -4.81 -3.82
CA PRO A 120 20.96 -5.51 -2.97
C PRO A 120 21.56 -6.74 -3.67
N ALA A 121 22.69 -7.21 -3.16
CA ALA A 121 23.28 -8.48 -3.60
C ALA A 121 22.47 -9.71 -3.17
N ALA A 122 21.82 -9.64 -1.99
CA ALA A 122 20.97 -10.69 -1.45
C ALA A 122 19.81 -10.10 -0.65
N ILE A 123 18.70 -10.83 -0.60
CA ILE A 123 17.49 -10.48 0.16
C ILE A 123 17.20 -11.59 1.16
N LEU A 124 17.11 -11.23 2.45
CA LEU A 124 16.71 -12.13 3.52
C LEU A 124 15.24 -11.87 3.89
N MET A 125 14.40 -12.89 3.78
CA MET A 125 12.98 -12.80 4.07
C MET A 125 12.66 -13.46 5.41
N ALA A 126 12.01 -12.72 6.30
CA ALA A 126 11.56 -13.21 7.60
C ALA A 126 10.15 -12.71 7.94
N GLY A 127 9.34 -13.59 8.53
CA GLY A 127 7.97 -13.34 8.95
C GLY A 127 6.88 -13.45 7.87
N MET A 128 7.22 -13.88 6.65
CA MET A 128 6.28 -14.13 5.56
C MET A 128 5.89 -15.61 5.51
N ASP A 129 5.04 -16.04 6.45
CA ASP A 129 4.69 -17.44 6.64
C ASP A 129 3.70 -17.97 5.56
N LEU A 130 2.80 -17.11 5.06
CA LEU A 130 1.80 -17.38 3.99
C LEU A 130 1.04 -18.71 4.12
N SER A 131 0.85 -19.15 5.36
CA SER A 131 0.20 -20.40 5.75
C SER A 131 -0.40 -20.28 7.14
N GLY A 132 -1.30 -21.19 7.48
CA GLY A 132 -1.88 -21.33 8.81
C GLY A 132 -1.17 -22.39 9.64
N GLY A 133 -1.30 -22.29 10.96
CA GLY A 133 -0.89 -23.28 11.94
C GLY A 133 -1.95 -24.32 12.24
N GLY A 134 -1.50 -25.44 12.82
CA GLY A 134 -2.36 -26.59 13.09
C GLY A 134 -3.03 -27.12 11.82
N ASP A 135 -4.37 -27.09 11.80
CA ASP A 135 -5.23 -27.46 10.67
C ASP A 135 -5.40 -26.34 9.62
N GLY A 136 -4.70 -25.22 9.78
CA GLY A 136 -4.77 -24.02 8.94
C GLY A 136 -5.42 -22.82 9.64
N ARG A 137 -6.09 -23.02 10.78
CA ARG A 137 -6.88 -21.97 11.46
C ARG A 137 -6.06 -21.04 12.34
N GLU A 138 -4.86 -21.43 12.75
CA GLU A 138 -4.04 -20.60 13.63
C GLU A 138 -3.20 -19.63 12.80
N ARG A 139 -3.18 -18.34 13.15
CA ARG A 139 -2.25 -17.39 12.53
C ARG A 139 -0.95 -17.37 13.33
N TYR A 140 0.19 -17.65 12.70
CA TYR A 140 1.51 -17.56 13.35
C TYR A 140 1.97 -16.09 13.52
N ALA A 141 1.31 -15.36 14.41
CA ALA A 141 1.51 -13.92 14.61
C ALA A 141 1.55 -13.51 16.10
N GLU A 142 2.11 -14.36 16.96
CA GLU A 142 2.16 -14.09 18.42
C GLU A 142 2.93 -12.81 18.76
N SER A 143 4.06 -12.56 18.10
CA SER A 143 4.93 -11.40 18.34
C SER A 143 4.36 -10.06 17.85
N THR A 144 3.29 -10.08 17.04
CA THR A 144 2.58 -8.88 16.59
C THR A 144 1.36 -8.56 17.48
N GLY A 145 1.18 -9.29 18.59
CA GLY A 145 0.04 -9.13 19.50
C GLY A 145 -1.28 -9.65 18.93
N ARG A 146 -1.23 -10.43 17.84
CA ARG A 146 -2.39 -10.97 17.11
C ARG A 146 -2.58 -12.49 17.33
N SER A 147 -2.04 -13.02 18.43
CA SER A 147 -2.05 -14.46 18.79
C SER A 147 -3.45 -15.10 18.85
N HIS A 148 -4.50 -14.30 19.03
CA HIS A 148 -5.88 -14.75 19.24
C HIS A 148 -6.76 -14.66 17.98
N MET A 149 -6.23 -14.21 16.83
CA MET A 149 -7.00 -14.22 15.58
C MET A 149 -6.98 -15.61 14.95
N GLN A 150 -8.11 -16.33 15.08
CA GLN A 150 -8.38 -17.51 14.28
C GLN A 150 -8.73 -17.10 12.85
N ILE A 151 -8.14 -17.79 11.87
CA ILE A 151 -8.49 -17.60 10.47
C ILE A 151 -9.78 -18.37 10.21
N HIS A 152 -10.89 -17.66 10.13
CA HIS A 152 -12.18 -18.21 9.73
C HIS A 152 -12.26 -18.32 8.21
N ALA A 153 -11.52 -19.26 7.62
CA ALA A 153 -11.67 -19.63 6.22
C ALA A 153 -12.60 -20.84 6.09
N SER A 154 -13.52 -20.79 5.14
CA SER A 154 -14.37 -21.93 4.78
C SER A 154 -13.57 -23.08 4.18
N HIS A 155 -12.42 -22.77 3.56
CA HIS A 155 -11.55 -23.73 2.90
C HIS A 155 -10.06 -23.41 3.14
N PHE A 156 -9.27 -24.46 3.30
CA PHE A 156 -7.82 -24.39 3.36
C PHE A 156 -7.23 -25.16 2.17
N HIS A 157 -6.29 -24.53 1.48
CA HIS A 157 -5.56 -25.14 0.37
C HIS A 157 -4.27 -25.76 0.88
N LYS A 158 -3.79 -26.81 0.21
CA LYS A 158 -2.47 -27.38 0.49
C LYS A 158 -1.47 -26.83 -0.52
N VAL A 159 -0.44 -26.17 -0.02
CA VAL A 159 0.66 -25.62 -0.82
C VAL A 159 1.99 -26.21 -0.34
N PRO A 160 3.06 -26.23 -1.16
CA PRO A 160 4.38 -26.69 -0.72
C PRO A 160 4.84 -25.97 0.54
N GLY A 161 5.41 -26.70 1.50
CA GLY A 161 5.94 -26.15 2.75
C GLY A 161 7.45 -25.93 2.71
N ASN A 162 7.97 -25.05 3.57
CA ASN A 162 9.42 -24.81 3.68
C ASN A 162 10.20 -26.07 4.07
N PHE A 163 9.70 -26.81 5.07
CA PHE A 163 10.31 -28.05 5.57
C PHE A 163 9.29 -29.21 5.68
N ALA A 164 8.13 -29.07 5.05
CA ALA A 164 7.09 -30.08 4.99
C ALA A 164 6.63 -30.27 3.54
N PRO A 165 6.19 -31.47 3.12
CA PRO A 165 5.69 -31.69 1.76
C PRO A 165 4.59 -30.71 1.38
N THR A 166 3.66 -30.44 2.31
CA THR A 166 2.61 -29.44 2.16
C THR A 166 2.26 -28.78 3.49
N VAL A 167 1.80 -27.54 3.44
CA VAL A 167 1.20 -26.79 4.57
C VAL A 167 -0.19 -26.27 4.19
N PRO A 168 -1.12 -26.16 5.15
CA PRO A 168 -2.42 -25.54 4.91
C PRO A 168 -2.28 -24.01 4.77
N THR A 169 -2.94 -23.42 3.78
CA THR A 169 -3.03 -21.98 3.63
C THR A 169 -4.45 -21.53 3.31
N PRO A 170 -4.99 -20.54 4.03
CA PRO A 170 -6.19 -19.81 3.62
C PRO A 170 -5.86 -18.67 2.64
N PHE A 171 -4.57 -18.42 2.38
CA PHE A 171 -4.06 -17.29 1.59
C PHE A 171 -3.57 -17.76 0.21
N LEU A 172 -4.35 -18.59 -0.50
CA LEU A 172 -3.87 -19.21 -1.74
C LEU A 172 -3.45 -18.16 -2.79
N SER A 173 -4.25 -17.11 -2.98
CA SER A 173 -3.93 -16.05 -3.95
C SER A 173 -2.66 -15.29 -3.55
N ASP A 174 -2.55 -14.90 -2.27
CA ASP A 174 -1.38 -14.16 -1.77
C ASP A 174 -0.12 -15.02 -1.85
N TRP A 175 -0.22 -16.30 -1.55
CA TRP A 175 0.89 -17.24 -1.69
C TRP A 175 1.30 -17.39 -3.15
N GLN A 176 0.36 -17.59 -4.08
CA GLN A 176 0.68 -17.78 -5.49
C GLN A 176 1.39 -16.54 -6.06
N GLU A 177 0.81 -15.35 -5.86
CA GLU A 177 1.40 -14.11 -6.36
C GLU A 177 2.75 -13.80 -5.70
N THR A 178 2.88 -14.07 -4.38
CA THR A 178 4.16 -13.90 -3.70
C THR A 178 5.20 -14.90 -4.20
N SER A 179 4.81 -16.15 -4.45
CA SER A 179 5.70 -17.19 -4.97
C SER A 179 6.18 -16.84 -6.38
N ASP A 180 5.27 -16.49 -7.28
CA ASP A 180 5.59 -16.14 -8.67
C ASP A 180 6.57 -14.96 -8.71
N LEU A 181 6.29 -13.91 -7.95
CA LEU A 181 7.15 -12.73 -7.89
C LEU A 181 8.50 -13.02 -7.23
N THR A 182 8.54 -13.86 -6.20
CA THR A 182 9.80 -14.31 -5.61
C THR A 182 10.64 -15.05 -6.65
N GLY A 183 10.01 -15.88 -7.48
CA GLY A 183 10.67 -16.57 -8.60
C GLY A 183 11.19 -15.61 -9.68
N GLU A 184 10.52 -14.48 -9.92
CA GLU A 184 11.04 -13.44 -10.81
C GLU A 184 12.25 -12.70 -10.23
N VAL A 185 12.15 -12.31 -8.95
CA VAL A 185 13.23 -11.64 -8.20
C VAL A 185 14.46 -12.55 -8.10
N SER A 186 14.26 -13.85 -7.85
CA SER A 186 15.35 -14.80 -7.67
C SER A 186 16.20 -15.01 -8.93
N ARG A 187 15.68 -14.66 -10.12
CA ARG A 187 16.45 -14.69 -11.38
C ARG A 187 17.51 -13.59 -11.44
N ARG A 188 17.34 -12.54 -10.62
CA ARG A 188 18.24 -11.38 -10.58
C ARG A 188 19.08 -11.34 -9.31
N ARG A 189 18.57 -11.90 -8.21
CA ARG A 189 19.16 -11.78 -6.87
C ARG A 189 19.04 -13.06 -6.07
N MET A 190 19.94 -13.25 -5.11
CA MET A 190 19.79 -14.33 -4.15
C MET A 190 18.67 -13.99 -3.16
N VAL A 191 17.65 -14.85 -3.07
CA VAL A 191 16.56 -14.70 -2.10
C VAL A 191 16.63 -15.84 -1.10
N MET A 192 16.75 -15.49 0.19
CA MET A 192 16.86 -16.44 1.29
C MET A 192 15.59 -16.37 2.14
N ASN A 193 14.90 -17.49 2.28
CA ASN A 193 13.70 -17.63 3.08
C ASN A 193 14.06 -18.20 4.46
N LEU A 194 14.00 -17.36 5.49
CA LEU A 194 14.33 -17.72 6.87
C LEU A 194 13.11 -18.15 7.70
N ASN A 195 11.97 -18.34 7.05
CA ASN A 195 10.74 -18.76 7.73
C ASN A 195 10.82 -20.25 8.02
N TYR A 196 11.09 -20.61 9.28
CA TYR A 196 11.16 -21.99 9.73
C TYR A 196 9.84 -22.76 9.49
N ARG A 197 8.71 -22.09 9.70
CA ARG A 197 7.39 -22.58 9.30
C ARG A 197 6.95 -21.77 8.10
N GLY A 198 6.01 -22.28 7.32
CA GLY A 198 5.50 -21.51 6.21
C GLY A 198 5.32 -22.26 4.92
N ALA A 199 4.68 -21.59 3.97
CA ALA A 199 4.66 -22.00 2.59
C ALA A 199 6.01 -21.70 1.93
N LYS A 200 6.44 -22.61 1.06
CA LYS A 200 7.61 -22.46 0.21
C LYS A 200 7.30 -21.49 -0.91
N LEU A 201 8.27 -20.64 -1.23
CA LEU A 201 8.20 -19.67 -2.31
C LEU A 201 9.16 -20.09 -3.42
N GLU A 202 8.72 -19.94 -4.66
CA GLU A 202 9.53 -20.24 -5.83
C GLU A 202 10.81 -19.39 -5.84
N GLY A 203 11.93 -19.98 -6.26
CA GLY A 203 13.20 -19.27 -6.39
C GLY A 203 13.93 -18.96 -5.08
N ALA A 204 13.27 -19.01 -3.92
CA ALA A 204 13.91 -18.76 -2.64
C ALA A 204 14.62 -19.99 -2.07
N THR A 205 15.85 -19.78 -1.59
CA THR A 205 16.59 -20.77 -0.81
C THR A 205 16.08 -20.77 0.62
N VAL A 206 15.48 -21.88 1.05
CA VAL A 206 15.00 -22.03 2.44
C VAL A 206 16.21 -22.31 3.34
N ILE A 207 16.37 -21.53 4.42
CA ILE A 207 17.46 -21.70 5.40
C ILE A 207 16.84 -22.16 6.72
N HIS A 208 17.32 -23.29 7.25
CA HIS A 208 16.89 -23.77 8.55
C HIS A 208 17.50 -22.90 9.67
N PRO A 209 16.79 -22.65 10.79
CA PRO A 209 17.36 -21.90 11.91
C PRO A 209 18.68 -22.47 12.46
N GLU A 210 18.89 -23.78 12.34
CA GLU A 210 20.14 -24.43 12.76
C GLU A 210 21.32 -24.11 11.83
N ASP A 211 21.06 -23.72 10.58
CA ASP A 211 22.09 -23.39 9.59
C ASP A 211 22.44 -21.88 9.57
N ILE A 212 21.88 -21.10 10.51
CA ILE A 212 22.00 -19.64 10.48
C ILE A 212 23.44 -19.15 10.67
N ASP A 213 24.27 -19.88 11.42
CA ASP A 213 25.65 -19.47 11.66
C ASP A 213 26.51 -19.65 10.41
N GLY A 214 26.31 -20.74 9.66
CA GLY A 214 26.93 -20.90 8.34
C GLY A 214 26.46 -19.84 7.33
N LEU A 215 25.19 -19.42 7.41
CA LEU A 215 24.71 -18.30 6.62
C LEU A 215 25.42 -16.99 6.99
N LYS A 216 25.60 -16.70 8.28
CA LYS A 216 26.27 -15.49 8.75
C LYS A 216 27.71 -15.41 8.29
N GLU A 217 28.43 -16.51 8.36
CA GLU A 217 29.81 -16.63 7.85
C GLU A 217 29.84 -16.35 6.34
N ALA A 218 29.02 -17.06 5.57
CA ALA A 218 28.96 -16.89 4.12
C ALA A 218 28.59 -15.45 3.70
N VAL A 219 27.61 -14.84 4.38
CA VAL A 219 27.22 -13.45 4.11
C VAL A 219 28.35 -12.48 4.50
N SER A 220 29.00 -12.67 5.65
CA SER A 220 30.06 -11.78 6.11
C SER A 220 31.33 -11.85 5.27
N GLU A 221 31.64 -13.01 4.70
CA GLU A 221 32.79 -13.19 3.83
C GLU A 221 32.57 -12.63 2.41
N ASN A 222 31.32 -12.68 1.92
CA ASN A 222 31.03 -12.40 0.51
C ASN A 222 30.31 -11.07 0.28
N LEU A 223 29.66 -10.49 1.28
CA LEU A 223 28.85 -9.29 1.15
C LEU A 223 29.36 -8.17 2.05
N SER A 224 29.44 -6.96 1.49
CA SER A 224 29.68 -5.76 2.28
C SER A 224 28.38 -5.22 2.87
N PRO A 225 28.42 -4.55 4.03
CA PRO A 225 27.29 -3.79 4.53
C PRO A 225 26.76 -2.82 3.48
N PHE A 226 25.46 -2.56 3.52
CA PHE A 226 24.87 -1.54 2.67
C PHE A 226 25.45 -0.17 3.05
N ALA A 227 26.05 0.51 2.07
CA ALA A 227 26.54 1.87 2.27
C ALA A 227 25.34 2.82 2.22
N SER A 228 24.88 3.30 3.37
CA SER A 228 23.76 4.25 3.49
C SER A 228 24.11 5.67 3.00
N ASN A 229 25.02 5.78 2.03
CA ASN A 229 25.73 7.02 1.72
C ASN A 229 24.98 7.89 0.70
N ASP A 230 23.80 7.45 0.26
CA ASP A 230 23.02 8.13 -0.78
C ASP A 230 21.72 8.70 -0.21
N GLU A 231 21.80 9.42 0.93
CA GLU A 231 20.68 10.24 1.41
C GLU A 231 20.13 11.15 0.30
N GLU A 232 20.98 11.54 -0.66
CA GLU A 232 20.63 12.36 -1.81
C GLU A 232 19.55 11.73 -2.71
N ILE A 233 19.56 10.41 -2.93
CA ILE A 233 18.51 9.75 -3.72
C ILE A 233 17.18 9.73 -2.96
N MET A 234 17.24 9.68 -1.63
CA MET A 234 16.07 9.65 -0.75
C MET A 234 15.41 11.02 -0.62
N HIS A 235 16.16 12.11 -0.86
CA HIS A 235 15.65 13.48 -0.94
C HIS A 235 15.08 13.86 -2.32
N LYS A 236 15.41 13.10 -3.38
CA LYS A 236 14.90 13.37 -4.73
C LYS A 236 13.43 12.97 -4.84
N ARG A 237 12.54 13.94 -4.64
CA ARG A 237 11.09 13.79 -4.85
C ARG A 237 10.73 14.25 -6.26
N LYS A 238 10.13 13.36 -7.05
CA LYS A 238 9.45 13.78 -8.28
C LYS A 238 8.23 14.62 -7.87
N SER A 239 8.24 15.90 -8.23
CA SER A 239 7.13 16.82 -8.01
C SER A 239 6.77 17.56 -9.28
N LEU A 240 5.49 17.90 -9.45
CA LEU A 240 5.05 18.90 -10.42
C LEU A 240 5.27 20.29 -9.83
N GLN A 241 5.79 21.21 -10.64
CA GLN A 241 6.02 22.60 -10.25
C GLN A 241 5.69 23.54 -11.41
N GLY A 242 5.48 24.83 -11.11
CA GLY A 242 5.23 25.87 -12.10
C GLY A 242 4.02 25.57 -13.00
N ASN A 243 4.17 25.79 -14.30
CA ASN A 243 3.07 25.67 -15.27
C ASN A 243 2.41 24.28 -15.29
N GLY A 244 3.19 23.20 -15.12
CA GLY A 244 2.63 21.85 -15.11
C GLY A 244 1.73 21.60 -13.90
N LEU A 245 2.09 22.15 -12.73
CA LEU A 245 1.23 22.11 -11.55
C LEU A 245 -0.05 22.92 -11.78
N ASN A 246 0.07 24.18 -12.22
CA ASN A 246 -1.09 25.03 -12.46
C ASN A 246 -2.08 24.45 -13.49
N GLN A 247 -1.58 23.80 -14.55
CA GLN A 247 -2.43 23.11 -15.52
C GLN A 247 -3.23 21.97 -14.89
N LEU A 248 -2.59 21.15 -14.05
CA LEU A 248 -3.28 20.10 -13.32
C LEU A 248 -4.33 20.69 -12.36
N LEU A 249 -3.96 21.71 -11.58
CA LEU A 249 -4.87 22.31 -10.60
C LEU A 249 -6.08 22.96 -11.28
N THR A 250 -5.87 23.62 -12.43
CA THR A 250 -6.95 24.17 -13.28
C THR A 250 -7.88 23.05 -13.76
N LEU A 251 -7.32 21.92 -14.21
CA LEU A 251 -8.11 20.77 -14.63
C LEU A 251 -8.92 20.17 -13.47
N LEU A 252 -8.33 20.03 -12.28
CA LEU A 252 -9.03 19.51 -11.11
C LEU A 252 -10.14 20.48 -10.65
N ALA A 253 -9.88 21.78 -10.66
CA ALA A 253 -10.85 22.82 -10.33
C ALA A 253 -12.06 22.79 -11.28
N SER A 254 -11.85 22.66 -12.60
CA SER A 254 -12.97 22.56 -13.55
C SER A 254 -13.80 21.28 -13.35
N ARG A 255 -13.19 20.20 -12.85
CA ARG A 255 -13.93 19.01 -12.43
C ARG A 255 -14.77 19.27 -11.18
N CYS A 256 -14.25 19.98 -10.17
CA CYS A 256 -15.06 20.40 -9.03
C CYS A 256 -16.25 21.26 -9.46
N ASP A 257 -16.02 22.26 -10.31
CA ASP A 257 -17.09 23.13 -10.83
C ASP A 257 -18.15 22.36 -11.62
N LEU A 258 -17.74 21.40 -12.46
CA LEU A 258 -18.66 20.50 -13.16
C LEU A 258 -19.54 19.71 -12.19
N ALA A 259 -18.97 19.23 -11.08
CA ALA A 259 -19.72 18.52 -10.07
C ALA A 259 -20.70 19.44 -9.33
N TRP A 260 -20.32 20.69 -9.04
CA TRP A 260 -21.16 21.66 -8.35
C TRP A 260 -22.29 22.25 -9.20
N LYS A 261 -22.08 22.41 -10.52
CA LYS A 261 -22.98 23.14 -11.45
C LYS A 261 -24.47 22.77 -11.34
N ASN A 262 -24.77 21.49 -11.09
CA ASN A 262 -26.13 20.98 -10.92
C ASN A 262 -26.30 20.17 -9.62
N PHE A 263 -25.44 20.41 -8.63
CA PHE A 263 -25.46 19.62 -7.40
C PHE A 263 -26.84 19.71 -6.73
N PRO A 264 -27.44 18.59 -6.31
CA PRO A 264 -28.80 18.55 -5.79
C PRO A 264 -28.90 19.08 -4.35
N CYS A 265 -28.44 20.31 -4.12
CA CYS A 265 -28.52 20.99 -2.83
C CYS A 265 -30.00 21.19 -2.44
N ASN A 266 -30.44 20.54 -1.37
CA ASN A 266 -31.76 20.68 -0.75
C ASN A 266 -32.97 20.11 -1.52
N THR A 267 -32.78 19.43 -2.65
CA THR A 267 -33.89 18.70 -3.29
C THR A 267 -34.14 17.37 -2.58
N LYS A 268 -35.42 17.04 -2.35
CA LYS A 268 -35.87 15.70 -1.91
C LYS A 268 -36.39 14.86 -3.08
N ASP A 269 -36.28 15.37 -4.30
CA ASP A 269 -36.70 14.63 -5.49
C ASP A 269 -35.68 13.54 -5.82
N TYR A 270 -36.03 12.31 -5.48
CA TYR A 270 -35.27 11.11 -5.79
C TYR A 270 -34.83 11.03 -7.26
N ASN A 271 -35.72 11.38 -8.21
CA ASN A 271 -35.40 11.27 -9.64
C ASN A 271 -34.40 12.35 -10.08
N ALA A 272 -34.52 13.56 -9.53
CA ALA A 272 -33.56 14.63 -9.81
C ALA A 272 -32.15 14.25 -9.33
N VAL A 273 -32.04 13.72 -8.10
CA VAL A 273 -30.76 13.26 -7.54
C VAL A 273 -30.17 12.09 -8.35
N LEU A 274 -31.01 11.13 -8.72
CA LEU A 274 -30.59 9.98 -9.52
C LEU A 274 -30.09 10.40 -10.90
N ASN A 275 -30.80 11.32 -11.56
CA ASN A 275 -30.41 11.84 -12.87
C ASN A 275 -29.11 12.64 -12.80
N TYR A 276 -28.94 13.46 -11.76
CA TYR A 276 -27.69 14.18 -11.52
C TYR A 276 -26.48 13.23 -11.45
N LEU A 277 -26.54 12.17 -10.63
CA LEU A 277 -25.42 11.21 -10.54
C LEU A 277 -25.18 10.47 -11.85
N ARG A 278 -26.24 10.14 -12.61
CA ARG A 278 -26.11 9.50 -13.93
C ARG A 278 -25.42 10.42 -14.93
N GLU A 279 -25.84 11.68 -14.98
CA GLU A 279 -25.24 12.68 -15.86
C GLU A 279 -23.78 12.91 -15.49
N LEU A 280 -23.47 13.09 -14.21
CA LEU A 280 -22.11 13.30 -13.70
C LEU A 280 -21.19 12.15 -14.09
N PHE A 281 -21.61 10.90 -13.89
CA PHE A 281 -20.79 9.73 -14.21
C PHE A 281 -20.86 9.28 -15.67
N THR A 282 -21.62 9.96 -16.52
CA THR A 282 -21.51 9.79 -17.98
C THR A 282 -20.21 10.43 -18.50
N ASP A 283 -19.66 11.43 -17.78
CA ASP A 283 -18.32 11.92 -18.02
C ASP A 283 -17.28 10.90 -17.52
N GLN A 284 -16.54 10.33 -18.47
CA GLN A 284 -15.54 9.29 -18.20
C GLN A 284 -14.35 9.81 -17.37
N ASP A 285 -13.95 11.07 -17.54
CA ASP A 285 -12.89 11.68 -16.75
C ASP A 285 -13.34 11.83 -15.30
N MET A 286 -14.58 12.27 -15.07
CA MET A 286 -15.16 12.40 -13.73
C MET A 286 -15.28 11.04 -13.02
N ALA A 287 -15.82 10.02 -13.71
CA ALA A 287 -15.95 8.68 -13.15
C ALA A 287 -14.59 8.07 -12.78
N ARG A 288 -13.55 8.32 -13.58
CA ARG A 288 -12.18 7.83 -13.29
C ARG A 288 -11.50 8.62 -12.17
N LEU A 289 -11.67 9.94 -12.14
CA LEU A 289 -11.16 10.80 -11.07
C LEU A 289 -11.72 10.36 -9.70
N LEU A 290 -13.02 10.14 -9.62
CA LEU A 290 -13.70 9.69 -8.39
C LEU A 290 -13.52 8.19 -8.09
N GLY A 291 -12.93 7.43 -9.03
CA GLY A 291 -12.46 6.06 -8.82
C GLY A 291 -13.48 5.14 -8.14
N ASP A 292 -13.08 4.51 -7.05
CA ASP A 292 -13.88 3.51 -6.33
C ASP A 292 -15.27 4.02 -5.93
N PHE A 293 -15.40 5.32 -5.63
CA PHE A 293 -16.71 5.91 -5.32
C PHE A 293 -17.66 5.76 -6.52
N ALA A 294 -17.25 6.24 -7.70
CA ALA A 294 -18.07 6.14 -8.91
C ALA A 294 -18.41 4.69 -9.24
N PHE A 295 -17.43 3.78 -9.15
CA PHE A 295 -17.61 2.36 -9.47
C PHE A 295 -18.48 1.60 -8.45
N SER A 296 -18.58 2.08 -7.21
CA SER A 296 -19.51 1.51 -6.22
C SER A 296 -20.97 1.96 -6.42
N ILE A 297 -21.17 3.12 -7.05
CA ILE A 297 -22.49 3.75 -7.25
C ILE A 297 -23.08 3.40 -8.61
N LEU A 298 -22.27 3.43 -9.68
CA LEU A 298 -22.69 3.17 -11.07
C LEU A 298 -23.55 1.92 -11.25
N PRO A 299 -23.21 0.74 -10.69
CA PRO A 299 -24.04 -0.46 -10.81
C PRO A 299 -25.43 -0.32 -10.18
N LYS A 300 -25.57 0.54 -9.16
CA LYS A 300 -26.83 0.76 -8.42
C LYS A 300 -27.75 1.76 -9.12
N ILE A 301 -27.17 2.71 -9.86
CA ILE A 301 -27.92 3.75 -10.58
C ILE A 301 -28.07 3.45 -12.07
N GLY A 302 -27.31 2.50 -12.63
CA GLY A 302 -27.32 2.12 -14.03
C GLY A 302 -28.55 1.31 -14.47
N PRO A 303 -28.61 0.86 -15.74
CA PRO A 303 -29.70 0.06 -16.27
C PRO A 303 -29.89 -1.25 -15.47
N GLY A 304 -31.08 -1.46 -14.91
CA GLY A 304 -31.41 -2.63 -14.09
C GLY A 304 -30.90 -2.56 -12.64
N GLY A 305 -30.18 -1.50 -12.26
CA GLY A 305 -29.79 -1.22 -10.89
C GLY A 305 -30.93 -0.62 -10.08
N THR A 306 -30.94 -0.89 -8.77
CA THR A 306 -31.86 -0.26 -7.81
C THR A 306 -31.06 0.29 -6.64
N ILE A 307 -31.28 1.56 -6.30
CA ILE A 307 -30.73 2.21 -5.12
C ILE A 307 -31.89 2.71 -4.25
N GLY A 308 -31.82 2.48 -2.94
CA GLY A 308 -32.80 3.04 -2.01
C GLY A 308 -32.56 4.54 -1.82
N GLU A 309 -33.60 5.28 -1.44
CA GLU A 309 -33.52 6.73 -1.19
C GLU A 309 -32.45 7.07 -0.13
N ASP A 310 -32.38 6.31 0.96
CA ASP A 310 -31.37 6.50 2.01
C ASP A 310 -29.94 6.30 1.48
N ASP A 311 -29.71 5.28 0.67
CA ASP A 311 -28.39 5.00 0.11
C ASP A 311 -28.00 6.00 -0.98
N LEU A 312 -28.98 6.50 -1.73
CA LEU A 312 -28.80 7.59 -2.68
C LEU A 312 -28.39 8.88 -1.96
N ASN A 313 -29.07 9.21 -0.85
CA ASN A 313 -28.73 10.36 -0.01
C ASN A 313 -27.33 10.22 0.61
N LYS A 314 -26.94 9.03 1.06
CA LYS A 314 -25.57 8.76 1.52
C LYS A 314 -24.54 8.97 0.41
N ALA A 315 -24.84 8.48 -0.80
CA ALA A 315 -23.94 8.65 -1.95
C ALA A 315 -23.72 10.14 -2.29
N VAL A 316 -24.78 10.96 -2.30
CA VAL A 316 -24.64 12.40 -2.53
C VAL A 316 -23.81 13.08 -1.46
N ARG A 317 -24.03 12.77 -0.18
CA ARG A 317 -23.20 13.33 0.91
C ARG A 317 -21.74 12.88 0.83
N GLN A 318 -21.50 11.64 0.39
CA GLN A 318 -20.15 11.16 0.16
C GLN A 318 -19.48 11.91 -0.99
N LEU A 319 -20.19 12.12 -2.10
CA LEU A 319 -19.72 12.93 -3.22
C LEU A 319 -19.40 14.37 -2.78
N GLU A 320 -20.30 15.01 -2.04
CA GLU A 320 -20.12 16.35 -1.47
C GLU A 320 -18.80 16.44 -0.70
N ASN A 321 -18.60 15.51 0.24
CA ASN A 321 -17.38 15.44 1.05
C ASN A 321 -16.12 15.17 0.21
N LEU A 322 -16.24 14.38 -0.86
CA LEU A 322 -15.10 14.11 -1.75
C LEU A 322 -14.71 15.34 -2.56
N ILE A 323 -15.68 16.11 -3.05
CA ILE A 323 -15.43 17.35 -3.80
C ILE A 323 -14.77 18.37 -2.87
N TRP A 324 -15.30 18.57 -1.66
CA TRP A 324 -14.69 19.45 -0.66
C TRP A 324 -13.24 19.07 -0.35
N LYS A 325 -12.98 17.78 -0.13
CA LYS A 325 -11.60 17.29 0.10
C LYS A 325 -10.68 17.53 -1.09
N LEU A 326 -11.21 17.43 -2.31
CA LEU A 326 -10.42 17.70 -3.52
C LEU A 326 -10.10 19.19 -3.62
N GLU A 327 -11.05 20.07 -3.33
CA GLU A 327 -10.84 21.53 -3.30
C GLU A 327 -9.82 21.94 -2.23
N ASP A 328 -9.93 21.37 -1.02
CA ASP A 328 -8.94 21.57 0.05
C ASP A 328 -7.54 21.13 -0.42
N ALA A 329 -7.43 19.96 -1.04
CA ALA A 329 -6.16 19.45 -1.57
C ALA A 329 -5.59 20.31 -2.72
N ILE A 330 -6.44 20.89 -3.58
CA ILE A 330 -6.04 21.84 -4.63
C ILE A 330 -5.41 23.08 -3.99
N LEU A 331 -6.02 23.61 -2.94
CA LEU A 331 -5.48 24.75 -2.19
C LEU A 331 -4.14 24.42 -1.53
N GLU A 332 -4.05 23.25 -0.88
CA GLU A 332 -2.83 22.79 -0.20
C GLU A 332 -1.64 22.58 -1.15
N CYS A 333 -1.89 22.25 -2.42
CA CYS A 333 -0.83 22.11 -3.42
C CYS A 333 -0.08 23.42 -3.72
N GLY A 334 -0.66 24.59 -3.42
CA GLY A 334 0.01 25.88 -3.55
C GLY A 334 0.37 26.24 -4.99
N GLY A 335 -0.64 26.40 -5.86
CA GLY A 335 -0.46 26.94 -7.22
C GLY A 335 0.05 28.39 -7.24
N SER A 336 0.20 28.98 -8.42
CA SER A 336 0.58 30.41 -8.51
C SER A 336 -0.46 31.32 -7.87
N GLU A 337 -0.05 32.52 -7.44
CA GLU A 337 -0.98 33.54 -6.89
C GLU A 337 -2.16 33.82 -7.84
N GLU A 338 -1.89 33.90 -9.14
CA GLU A 338 -2.93 34.05 -10.17
C GLU A 338 -3.92 32.88 -10.16
N PHE A 339 -3.43 31.64 -10.09
CA PHE A 339 -4.30 30.46 -10.02
C PHE A 339 -5.15 30.50 -8.75
N LEU A 340 -4.55 30.79 -7.60
CA LEU A 340 -5.27 30.83 -6.32
C LEU A 340 -6.34 31.93 -6.29
N LEU A 341 -6.05 33.11 -6.85
CA LEU A 341 -7.04 34.17 -6.98
C LEU A 341 -8.23 33.68 -7.81
N ARG A 342 -7.97 33.10 -8.99
CA ARG A 342 -9.02 32.56 -9.86
C ARG A 342 -9.80 31.45 -9.17
N PHE A 343 -9.13 30.50 -8.51
CA PHE A 343 -9.76 29.41 -7.76
C PHE A 343 -10.74 29.90 -6.69
N LEU A 344 -10.46 31.03 -6.06
CA LEU A 344 -11.33 31.58 -5.00
C LEU A 344 -12.44 32.50 -5.51
N THR A 345 -12.35 33.02 -6.74
CA THR A 345 -13.26 34.06 -7.23
C THR A 345 -13.98 33.74 -8.54
N GLU A 346 -13.54 32.72 -9.27
CA GLU A 346 -14.02 32.38 -10.62
C GLU A 346 -14.48 30.92 -10.70
N THR A 347 -15.21 30.62 -11.77
CA THR A 347 -15.53 29.25 -12.20
C THR A 347 -14.60 28.86 -13.34
N PHE A 348 -14.13 27.63 -13.33
CA PHE A 348 -13.27 27.04 -14.35
C PHE A 348 -14.13 26.27 -15.34
N ASP A 349 -14.29 26.82 -16.55
CA ASP A 349 -15.03 26.20 -17.66
C ASP A 349 -14.22 25.12 -18.41
#